data_AF-A0A534KCA1-F1
#
_entry.id   AF-A0A534KCA1-F1
#
_cell.length_a   1.000
_cell.length_b   1.000
_cell.length_c   1.000
_cell.angle_alpha   90.00
_cell.angle_beta   90.00
_cell.angle_gamma   90.00
#
_symmetry.space_group_name_H-M   'P 1'
#
loop_
_entity.id
_entity.type
_entity.pdbx_description
1 polymer ?
#
loop_
_entity_poly.entity_id
_entity_poly.type
_entity_poly.pdbx_seq_one_letter_code
_entity_poly.pdbx_strand_id
1 'polypeptide(L)'
;MAFTVTAPVDPKSLRADKFYPNVIVSSGPYRLTTYLPHQRYELTANPNYYGTPPKMSRVTIVRYSTAVDLKLAMQTGLIDVAYRSLLPEDFAAFQANAAVKTLAGESPVIRYLVFNMCSTADFALLKCPRTTVFSDANGAIIRKALAYASNRTDIATSAYKGTVSPLYSLIPEGMFAHEDVFKTVYGATPNLARAQQLLTQAGYSSSAKLSITLWYTPSHYGDPEIFVAQALKRAWEATGMVAVTLDLKEWTDYKAAWRGGQFDVFPSGTGTTTTRWTG
;
A
#
# COMPACT_ATOMS: atom_id res chain seq x y z
N MET A 1 10.51 1.13 -2.78
CA MET A 1 9.69 2.35 -2.88
C MET A 1 10.65 3.53 -2.91
N ALA A 2 10.71 4.28 -4.00
CA ALA A 2 11.50 5.49 -4.09
C ALA A 2 10.57 6.62 -4.52
N PHE A 3 10.11 7.40 -3.54
CA PHE A 3 9.88 8.82 -3.81
C PHE A 3 11.27 9.37 -4.10
N THR A 4 11.52 9.87 -5.30
CA THR A 4 12.76 10.61 -5.55
C THR A 4 12.60 11.94 -4.82
N VAL A 5 12.98 11.97 -3.56
CA VAL A 5 13.11 13.21 -2.81
C VAL A 5 14.46 13.77 -3.20
N THR A 6 14.46 14.74 -4.11
CA THR A 6 15.65 15.54 -4.40
C THR A 6 15.68 16.71 -3.44
N ALA A 7 16.69 16.73 -2.57
CA ALA A 7 17.01 17.91 -1.78
C ALA A 7 18.32 18.52 -2.33
N PRO A 8 18.41 19.85 -2.47
CA PRO A 8 19.70 20.48 -2.72
C PRO A 8 20.61 20.21 -1.52
N VAL A 9 21.80 19.68 -1.78
CA VAL A 9 22.82 19.38 -0.77
C VAL A 9 24.10 20.11 -1.12
N ASP A 10 24.87 20.51 -0.12
CA ASP A 10 26.18 21.13 -0.35
C ASP A 10 27.15 20.06 -0.91
N PRO A 11 27.67 20.20 -2.14
CA PRO A 11 28.59 19.23 -2.74
C PRO A 11 29.90 19.07 -1.96
N LYS A 12 30.29 20.03 -1.11
CA LYS A 12 31.42 19.89 -0.19
C LYS A 12 31.13 18.92 0.95
N SER A 13 29.87 18.81 1.35
CA SER A 13 29.42 17.95 2.45
C SER A 13 29.01 16.55 2.01
N LEU A 14 28.48 16.44 0.78
CA LEU A 14 28.00 15.19 0.19
C LEU A 14 28.65 15.01 -1.17
N ARG A 15 29.84 14.40 -1.17
CA ARG A 15 30.52 13.99 -2.40
C ARG A 15 29.79 12.81 -3.04
N ALA A 16 29.69 12.81 -4.37
CA ALA A 16 28.99 11.78 -5.13
C ALA A 16 29.56 10.36 -4.97
N ASP A 17 30.82 10.24 -4.54
CA ASP A 17 31.54 8.97 -4.39
C ASP A 17 31.47 8.37 -2.98
N LYS A 18 30.81 9.02 -2.02
CA LYS A 18 30.81 8.57 -0.61
C LYS A 18 29.48 8.84 0.10
N PHE A 19 28.99 7.82 0.82
CA PHE A 19 27.81 7.93 1.67
C PHE A 19 28.20 8.44 3.08
N TYR A 20 27.47 9.44 3.59
CA TYR A 20 27.71 10.06 4.91
C TYR A 20 26.46 9.89 5.80
N PRO A 21 26.40 8.84 6.65
CA PRO A 21 25.18 8.53 7.41
C PRO A 21 24.84 9.54 8.51
N ASN A 22 25.81 10.33 8.98
CA ASN A 22 25.68 11.17 10.18
C ASN A 22 25.95 12.66 9.94
N VAL A 23 26.20 13.07 8.69
CA VAL A 23 26.44 14.47 8.32
C VAL A 23 25.46 14.83 7.22
N ILE A 24 24.37 15.48 7.60
CA ILE A 24 23.41 16.04 6.66
C ILE A 24 23.51 17.56 6.76
N VAL A 25 24.18 18.18 5.80
CA VAL A 25 24.13 19.63 5.60
C VAL A 25 22.96 19.92 4.69
N SER A 26 21.94 20.58 5.22
CA SER A 26 20.73 20.94 4.47
C SER A 26 20.50 22.45 4.53
N SER A 27 19.90 22.98 3.47
CA SER A 27 19.46 24.39 3.38
C SER A 27 18.04 24.60 3.94
N GLY A 28 17.48 23.60 4.62
CA GLY A 28 16.13 23.67 5.20
C GLY A 28 16.03 24.49 6.49
N PRO A 29 14.80 24.73 6.99
CA PRO A 29 14.55 25.52 8.20
C PRO A 29 15.05 24.86 9.49
N TYR A 30 15.35 23.56 9.46
CA TYR A 30 15.92 22.83 10.58
C TYR A 30 17.18 22.07 10.17
N ARG A 31 18.10 21.90 11.12
CA ARG A 31 19.29 21.04 11.00
C ARG A 31 19.16 19.82 11.92
N LEU A 32 19.67 18.67 11.47
CA LEU A 32 19.77 17.46 12.28
C LEU A 32 20.87 17.62 13.34
N THR A 33 20.51 17.47 14.61
CA THR A 33 21.44 17.52 15.75
C THR A 33 21.67 16.17 16.38
N THR A 34 20.70 15.25 16.30
CA THR A 34 20.85 13.90 16.83
C THR A 34 20.16 12.90 15.91
N TYR A 35 20.87 11.81 15.63
CA TYR A 35 20.35 10.68 14.89
C TYR A 35 20.57 9.40 15.70
N LEU A 36 19.47 8.82 16.19
CA LEU A 36 19.43 7.51 16.81
C LEU A 36 18.67 6.58 15.85
N PRO A 37 19.38 5.72 15.09
CA PRO A 37 18.78 4.82 14.12
C PRO A 37 17.59 4.06 14.69
N HIS A 38 16.49 4.04 13.94
CA HIS A 38 15.23 3.36 14.31
C HIS A 38 14.56 3.82 15.60
N GLN A 39 15.01 4.93 16.22
CA GLN A 39 14.47 5.40 17.50
C GLN A 39 14.04 6.86 17.44
N ARG A 40 14.98 7.77 17.16
CA ARG A 40 14.77 9.21 17.37
C ARG A 40 15.61 10.06 16.44
N TYR A 41 15.01 11.16 15.99
CA TYR A 41 15.69 12.24 15.28
C TYR A 41 15.43 13.54 16.03
N GLU A 42 16.48 14.33 16.25
CA GLU A 42 16.35 15.67 16.81
C GLU A 42 16.80 16.71 15.80
N LEU A 43 15.95 17.70 15.64
CA LEU A 43 16.10 18.79 14.68
C LEU A 43 16.07 20.11 15.46
N THR A 44 16.97 21.03 15.16
CA THR A 44 16.96 22.40 15.72
C THR A 44 16.86 23.44 14.63
N ALA A 45 16.25 24.58 14.93
CA ALA A 45 16.07 25.68 13.98
C ALA A 45 17.42 26.07 13.37
N ASN A 46 17.49 26.13 12.05
CA ASN A 46 18.69 26.50 11.31
C ASN A 46 18.84 28.04 11.31
N PRO A 47 19.84 28.61 12.00
CA PRO A 47 20.03 30.06 12.03
C PRO A 47 20.43 30.65 10.68
N ASN A 48 20.93 29.82 9.76
CA ASN A 48 21.33 30.20 8.42
C ASN A 48 20.24 29.92 7.37
N TYR A 49 19.00 29.65 7.78
CA TYR A 49 17.90 29.46 6.85
C TYR A 49 17.57 30.78 6.15
N TYR A 50 17.58 30.77 4.81
CA TYR A 50 17.39 31.97 3.99
C TYR A 50 15.95 32.51 4.02
N GLY A 51 14.98 31.67 4.41
CA GLY A 51 13.56 32.02 4.47
C GLY A 51 13.12 32.47 5.87
N THR A 52 11.81 32.50 6.08
CA THR A 52 11.23 32.80 7.40
C THR A 52 11.69 31.77 8.44
N PRO A 53 12.29 32.18 9.57
CA PRO A 53 12.68 31.27 10.64
C PRO A 53 11.49 30.42 11.11
N PRO A 54 11.71 29.12 11.42
CA PRO A 54 10.63 28.29 11.94
C PRO A 54 10.15 28.81 13.30
N LYS A 55 8.86 28.63 13.59
CA LYS A 55 8.25 29.03 14.87
C LYS A 55 8.75 28.20 16.06
N MET A 56 9.18 26.95 15.82
CA MET A 56 9.68 26.06 16.87
C MET A 56 11.21 26.05 16.83
N SER A 57 11.85 26.13 17.99
CA SER A 57 13.31 26.04 18.11
C SER A 57 13.84 24.61 17.98
N ARG A 58 13.01 23.61 18.30
CA ARG A 58 13.34 22.19 18.25
C ARG A 58 12.15 21.35 17.78
N VAL A 59 12.43 20.31 17.02
CA VAL A 59 11.48 19.25 16.65
C VAL A 59 12.12 17.90 16.97
N THR A 60 11.37 17.02 17.62
CA THR A 60 11.80 15.64 17.88
C THR A 60 10.86 14.69 17.16
N ILE A 61 11.43 13.83 16.32
CA ILE A 61 10.69 12.77 15.61
C ILE A 61 11.02 11.46 16.32
N VAL A 62 10.01 10.85 16.93
CA VAL A 62 10.13 9.57 17.63
C VAL A 62 9.50 8.48 16.78
N ARG A 63 10.17 7.33 16.65
CA ARG A 63 9.64 6.17 15.95
C ARG A 63 8.96 5.25 16.95
N TYR A 64 7.68 5.00 16.73
CA TYR A 64 6.91 3.96 17.42
C TYR A 64 6.80 2.74 16.51
N SER A 65 6.99 1.55 17.08
CA SER A 65 6.95 0.28 16.35
C SER A 65 5.53 -0.29 16.23
N THR A 66 4.61 0.15 17.09
CA THR A 66 3.21 -0.32 17.11
C THR A 66 2.25 0.85 17.08
N ALA A 67 1.06 0.63 16.52
CA ALA A 67 -0.02 1.61 16.55
C ALA A 67 -0.53 1.89 17.97
N VAL A 68 -0.51 0.87 18.84
CA VAL A 68 -0.92 0.96 20.25
C VAL A 68 -0.04 1.96 21.01
N ASP A 69 1.28 1.86 20.87
CA ASP A 69 2.21 2.77 21.54
C ASP A 69 2.08 4.20 21.01
N LEU A 70 1.89 4.35 19.69
CA LEU A 70 1.67 5.65 19.06
C LEU A 70 0.39 6.31 19.57
N LYS A 71 -0.71 5.56 19.63
CA LYS A 71 -1.99 6.02 20.17
C LYS A 71 -1.83 6.47 21.63
N LEU A 72 -1.22 5.64 22.47
CA LEU A 72 -1.01 5.96 23.89
C LEU A 72 -0.16 7.22 24.05
N ALA A 73 0.91 7.37 23.27
CA ALA A 73 1.75 8.56 23.28
C ALA A 73 0.96 9.83 22.92
N MET A 74 0.08 9.75 21.91
CA MET A 74 -0.79 10.87 21.53
C MET A 74 -1.81 11.17 22.64
N GLN A 75 -2.44 10.15 23.23
CA GLN A 75 -3.44 10.31 24.29
C GLN A 75 -2.87 10.91 25.58
N THR A 76 -1.63 10.54 25.92
CA THR A 76 -0.95 11.02 27.13
C THR A 76 -0.26 12.37 26.94
N GLY A 77 -0.25 12.91 25.72
CA GLY A 77 0.46 14.16 25.40
C GLY A 77 1.98 14.01 25.35
N LEU A 78 2.50 12.79 25.24
CA LEU A 78 3.94 12.55 25.01
C LEU A 78 4.39 13.00 23.62
N ILE A 79 3.46 13.06 22.66
CA ILE A 79 3.68 13.61 21.32
C ILE A 79 2.56 14.58 20.96
N ASP A 80 2.90 15.60 20.17
CA ASP A 80 1.94 16.58 19.67
C ASP A 80 1.27 16.15 18.35
N VAL A 81 1.93 15.26 17.60
CA VAL A 81 1.49 14.82 16.26
C VAL A 81 1.74 13.33 16.09
N ALA A 82 0.67 12.58 15.83
CA ALA A 82 0.73 11.21 15.34
C ALA A 82 0.62 11.18 13.81
N TYR A 83 1.43 10.36 13.14
CA TYR A 83 1.46 10.27 11.68
C TYR A 83 1.56 8.82 11.19
N ARG A 84 0.79 8.51 10.14
CA ARG A 84 0.78 7.27 9.33
C ARG A 84 0.43 5.93 9.99
N SER A 85 0.76 5.72 11.27
CA SER A 85 0.65 4.39 11.90
C SER A 85 -0.49 4.26 12.90
N LEU A 86 -1.54 5.09 12.78
CA LEU A 86 -2.76 4.92 13.58
C LEU A 86 -3.65 3.86 12.92
N LEU A 87 -4.30 3.03 13.74
CA LEU A 87 -5.35 2.14 13.24
C LEU A 87 -6.59 2.95 12.85
N PRO A 88 -7.40 2.48 11.88
CA PRO A 88 -8.63 3.16 11.48
C PRO A 88 -9.58 3.46 12.65
N GLU A 89 -9.73 2.53 13.59
CA GLU A 89 -10.53 2.71 14.81
C GLU A 89 -9.95 3.74 15.78
N ASP A 90 -8.63 3.85 15.86
CA ASP A 90 -7.97 4.85 16.69
C ASP A 90 -8.16 6.24 16.08
N PHE A 91 -8.04 6.35 14.76
CA PHE A 91 -8.33 7.59 14.05
C PHE A 91 -9.78 8.03 14.26
N ALA A 92 -10.74 7.11 14.11
CA ALA A 92 -12.16 7.41 14.36
C ALA A 92 -12.41 7.85 15.82
N ALA A 93 -11.75 7.22 16.80
CA ALA A 93 -11.83 7.64 18.20
C ALA A 93 -11.25 9.04 18.43
N PHE A 94 -10.14 9.39 17.76
CA PHE A 94 -9.58 10.75 17.82
C PHE A 94 -10.46 11.79 17.12
N GLN A 95 -11.16 11.44 16.04
CA GLN A 95 -12.12 12.35 15.38
C GLN A 95 -13.27 12.75 16.31
N ALA A 96 -13.69 11.85 17.19
CA ALA A 96 -14.72 12.11 18.19
C ALA A 96 -14.19 12.88 19.42
N ASN A 97 -12.87 13.07 19.55
CA ASN A 97 -12.25 13.73 20.68
C ASN A 97 -11.93 15.21 20.36
N ALA A 98 -12.65 16.13 21.00
CA ALA A 98 -12.48 17.57 20.81
C ALA A 98 -11.08 18.10 21.19
N ALA A 99 -10.30 17.36 21.99
CA ALA A 99 -8.94 17.74 22.36
C ALA A 99 -7.91 17.50 21.24
N VAL A 100 -8.26 16.76 20.18
CA VAL A 100 -7.36 16.41 19.09
C VAL A 100 -7.92 16.93 17.77
N LYS A 101 -7.06 17.59 16.99
CA LYS A 101 -7.39 17.95 15.61
C LYS A 101 -6.95 16.84 14.67
N THR A 102 -7.91 16.15 14.06
CA THR A 102 -7.65 15.15 13.02
C THR A 102 -7.57 15.79 11.64
N LEU A 103 -6.58 15.39 10.84
CA LEU A 103 -6.44 15.80 9.44
C LEU A 103 -6.42 14.56 8.56
N ALA A 104 -7.29 14.53 7.56
CA ALA A 104 -7.29 13.55 6.47
C ALA A 104 -7.03 14.30 5.17
N GLY A 105 -6.20 13.73 4.29
CA GLY A 105 -5.84 14.35 3.02
C GLY A 105 -5.56 13.29 1.96
N GLU A 106 -5.48 13.75 0.72
CA GLU A 106 -5.18 12.90 -0.42
C GLU A 106 -3.81 12.24 -0.28
N SER A 107 -3.72 11.00 -0.74
CA SER A 107 -2.52 10.18 -0.65
C SER A 107 -2.17 9.64 -2.04
N PRO A 108 -0.90 9.70 -2.47
CA PRO A 108 -0.48 9.11 -3.74
C PRO A 108 -0.35 7.58 -3.66
N VAL A 109 -0.71 6.96 -2.53
CA VAL A 109 -0.55 5.53 -2.30
C VAL A 109 -1.78 4.79 -2.82
N ILE A 110 -1.54 3.82 -3.70
CA ILE A 110 -2.57 2.91 -4.21
C ILE A 110 -2.31 1.48 -3.72
N ARG A 111 -3.37 0.68 -3.67
CA ARG A 111 -3.30 -0.77 -3.42
C ARG A 111 -3.92 -1.50 -4.59
N TYR A 112 -3.25 -2.55 -5.04
CA TYR A 112 -3.71 -3.39 -6.14
C TYR A 112 -3.28 -4.83 -5.93
N LEU A 113 -3.93 -5.75 -6.64
CA LEU A 113 -3.56 -7.16 -6.64
C LEU A 113 -2.67 -7.46 -7.83
N VAL A 114 -1.66 -8.28 -7.61
CA VAL A 114 -0.80 -8.84 -8.64
C VAL A 114 -1.18 -10.30 -8.83
N PHE A 115 -1.45 -10.66 -10.07
CA PHE A 115 -1.61 -12.05 -10.48
C PHE A 115 -0.27 -12.56 -10.96
N ASN A 116 0.16 -13.71 -10.47
CA ASN A 116 1.31 -14.39 -11.05
C ASN A 116 0.96 -14.87 -12.45
N MET A 117 1.73 -14.39 -13.43
CA MET A 117 1.48 -14.61 -14.85
C MET A 117 2.30 -15.77 -15.41
N CYS A 118 2.80 -16.67 -14.56
CA CYS A 118 3.64 -17.75 -15.03
C CYS A 118 2.87 -18.74 -15.91
N SER A 119 3.31 -18.88 -17.16
CA SER A 119 2.74 -19.77 -18.16
C SER A 119 3.40 -21.15 -18.19
N THR A 120 2.76 -22.09 -18.88
CA THR A 120 3.36 -23.41 -19.18
C THR A 120 4.68 -23.28 -19.94
N ALA A 121 4.80 -22.29 -20.83
CA ALA A 121 6.04 -22.03 -21.57
C ALA A 121 7.15 -21.52 -20.64
N ASP A 122 6.83 -20.61 -19.72
CA ASP A 122 7.80 -20.08 -18.75
C ASP A 122 8.29 -21.17 -17.80
N PHE A 123 7.39 -22.05 -17.35
CA PHE A 123 7.74 -23.21 -16.54
C PHE A 123 8.63 -24.21 -17.30
N ALA A 124 8.30 -24.52 -18.55
CA ALA A 124 9.11 -25.41 -19.40
C ALA A 124 10.53 -24.86 -19.65
N LEU A 125 10.69 -23.53 -19.65
CA LEU A 125 11.98 -22.84 -19.76
C LEU A 125 12.67 -22.59 -18.41
N LEU A 126 12.16 -23.16 -17.30
CA LEU A 126 12.68 -22.97 -15.94
C LEU A 126 12.74 -21.50 -15.48
N LYS A 127 11.91 -20.62 -16.07
CA LYS A 127 11.80 -19.22 -15.68
C LYS A 127 10.91 -19.02 -14.45
N CYS A 128 10.12 -20.02 -14.11
CA CYS A 128 9.28 -20.06 -12.92
C CYS A 128 9.34 -21.43 -12.25
N PRO A 129 9.01 -21.50 -10.95
CA PRO A 129 8.91 -22.79 -10.26
C PRO A 129 7.63 -23.57 -10.57
N ARG A 130 6.58 -22.93 -11.13
CA ARG A 130 5.28 -23.55 -11.39
C ARG A 130 4.43 -22.77 -12.37
N THR A 131 3.40 -23.41 -12.93
CA THR A 131 2.38 -22.78 -13.75
C THR A 131 1.25 -22.17 -12.92
N THR A 132 0.53 -21.23 -13.52
CA THR A 132 -0.65 -20.58 -12.93
C THR A 132 -1.77 -20.48 -13.96
N VAL A 133 -3.01 -20.44 -13.49
CA VAL A 133 -4.21 -20.31 -14.34
C VAL A 133 -4.42 -18.90 -14.89
N PHE A 134 -3.61 -17.92 -14.48
CA PHE A 134 -3.82 -16.52 -14.83
C PHE A 134 -3.09 -16.08 -16.10
N SER A 135 -2.24 -16.91 -16.69
CA SER A 135 -1.31 -16.46 -17.74
C SER A 135 -1.88 -16.49 -19.17
N ASP A 136 -2.80 -17.39 -19.46
CA ASP A 136 -3.34 -17.62 -20.81
C ASP A 136 -4.62 -16.80 -21.10
N ALA A 137 -5.30 -17.14 -22.22
CA ALA A 137 -6.55 -16.50 -22.62
C ALA A 137 -7.68 -16.71 -21.58
N ASN A 138 -7.78 -17.90 -21.00
CA ASN A 138 -8.73 -18.17 -19.91
C ASN A 138 -8.32 -17.40 -18.66
N GLY A 139 -7.02 -17.28 -18.38
CA GLY A 139 -6.49 -16.46 -17.32
C GLY A 139 -6.91 -15.00 -17.42
N ALA A 140 -6.93 -14.43 -18.63
CA ALA A 140 -7.44 -13.07 -18.83
C ALA A 140 -8.94 -12.95 -18.49
N ILE A 141 -9.74 -13.99 -18.78
CA ILE A 141 -11.16 -14.07 -18.43
C ILE A 141 -11.32 -14.17 -16.90
N ILE A 142 -10.52 -15.01 -16.25
CA ILE A 142 -10.49 -15.17 -14.78
C ILE A 142 -10.17 -13.84 -14.10
N ARG A 143 -9.09 -13.14 -14.52
CA ARG A 143 -8.71 -11.84 -13.93
C ARG A 143 -9.85 -10.82 -14.03
N LYS A 144 -10.57 -10.79 -15.16
CA LYS A 144 -11.76 -9.93 -15.34
C LYS A 144 -12.91 -10.36 -14.43
N ALA A 145 -13.17 -11.65 -14.30
CA ALA A 145 -14.24 -12.16 -13.43
C ALA A 145 -14.00 -11.76 -11.96
N LEU A 146 -12.77 -11.92 -11.47
CA LEU A 146 -12.38 -11.50 -10.12
C LEU A 146 -12.49 -9.98 -9.95
N ALA A 147 -12.17 -9.19 -10.98
CA ALA A 147 -12.33 -7.73 -10.95
C ALA A 147 -13.81 -7.30 -10.86
N TYR A 148 -14.71 -7.97 -11.58
CA TYR A 148 -16.17 -7.77 -11.47
C TYR A 148 -16.73 -8.20 -10.11
N ALA A 149 -16.19 -9.26 -9.51
CA ALA A 149 -16.64 -9.75 -8.21
C ALA A 149 -16.16 -8.89 -7.04
N SER A 150 -15.01 -8.21 -7.19
CA SER A 150 -14.36 -7.46 -6.10
C SER A 150 -15.20 -6.29 -5.57
N ASN A 151 -15.43 -6.26 -4.26
CA ASN A 151 -16.16 -5.20 -3.58
C ASN A 151 -15.21 -4.17 -2.95
N ARG A 152 -14.89 -3.11 -3.70
CA ARG A 152 -13.97 -2.05 -3.22
C ARG A 152 -14.55 -1.24 -2.06
N THR A 153 -15.87 -1.07 -2.02
CA THR A 153 -16.56 -0.42 -0.89
C THR A 153 -16.43 -1.23 0.38
N ASP A 154 -16.63 -2.56 0.33
CA ASP A 154 -16.42 -3.43 1.51
C ASP A 154 -14.97 -3.39 2.00
N ILE A 155 -13.98 -3.30 1.10
CA ILE A 155 -12.57 -3.11 1.51
C ILE A 155 -12.42 -1.77 2.25
N ALA A 156 -12.92 -0.67 1.68
CA ALA A 156 -12.81 0.66 2.27
C ALA A 156 -13.52 0.75 3.65
N THR A 157 -14.64 0.08 3.82
CA THR A 157 -15.42 0.14 5.08
C THR A 157 -14.95 -0.89 6.11
N SER A 158 -14.80 -2.16 5.73
CA SER A 158 -14.47 -3.23 6.69
C SER A 158 -13.02 -3.20 7.16
N ALA A 159 -12.07 -2.92 6.26
CA ALA A 159 -10.66 -2.86 6.62
C ALA A 159 -10.21 -1.48 7.10
N TYR A 160 -10.76 -0.42 6.51
CA TYR A 160 -10.27 0.95 6.71
C TYR A 160 -11.28 1.92 7.33
N LYS A 161 -12.48 1.47 7.73
CA LYS A 161 -13.51 2.31 8.39
C LYS A 161 -13.84 3.60 7.61
N GLY A 162 -13.73 3.59 6.28
CA GLY A 162 -13.97 4.77 5.44
C GLY A 162 -12.83 5.79 5.40
N THR A 163 -11.67 5.48 5.99
CA THR A 163 -10.47 6.36 5.94
C THR A 163 -9.71 6.27 4.61
N VAL A 164 -10.16 5.44 3.67
CA VAL A 164 -9.63 5.33 2.30
C VAL A 164 -10.77 5.33 1.29
N SER A 165 -10.48 5.76 0.05
CA SER A 165 -11.43 5.74 -1.07
C SER A 165 -11.30 4.47 -1.91
N PRO A 166 -12.41 3.90 -2.41
CA PRO A 166 -12.40 2.92 -3.49
C PRO A 166 -11.74 3.46 -4.77
N LEU A 167 -10.63 2.86 -5.20
CA LEU A 167 -9.88 3.32 -6.37
C LEU A 167 -10.22 2.54 -7.65
N TYR A 168 -10.45 3.25 -8.76
CA TYR A 168 -10.73 2.69 -10.09
C TYR A 168 -9.75 3.13 -11.17
N SER A 169 -8.53 3.47 -10.75
CA SER A 169 -7.41 3.84 -11.61
C SER A 169 -6.10 3.29 -11.05
N LEU A 170 -5.05 3.25 -11.88
CA LEU A 170 -3.67 3.07 -11.40
C LEU A 170 -3.00 4.42 -11.07
N ILE A 171 -3.66 5.53 -11.38
CA ILE A 171 -3.22 6.88 -11.00
C ILE A 171 -4.07 7.28 -9.78
N PRO A 172 -3.47 7.67 -8.64
CA PRO A 172 -4.22 8.08 -7.45
C PRO A 172 -5.20 9.22 -7.73
N GLU A 173 -6.30 9.27 -6.98
CA GLU A 173 -7.19 10.44 -6.95
C GLU A 173 -6.40 11.71 -6.59
N GLY A 174 -6.76 12.84 -7.19
CA GLY A 174 -6.07 14.13 -7.00
C GLY A 174 -4.80 14.33 -7.84
N MET A 175 -4.29 13.28 -8.50
CA MET A 175 -3.12 13.40 -9.38
C MET A 175 -3.51 13.71 -10.84
N PHE A 176 -2.60 14.39 -11.54
CA PHE A 176 -2.73 14.66 -12.97
C PHE A 176 -2.98 13.36 -13.76
N ALA A 177 -3.90 13.43 -14.74
CA ALA A 177 -4.35 12.32 -15.58
C ALA A 177 -5.07 11.17 -14.85
N HIS A 178 -5.54 11.38 -13.61
CA HIS A 178 -6.46 10.44 -12.98
C HIS A 178 -7.77 10.34 -13.77
N GLU A 179 -8.13 9.11 -14.12
CA GLU A 179 -9.43 8.77 -14.71
C GLU A 179 -9.95 7.44 -14.13
N ASP A 180 -11.24 7.39 -13.83
CA ASP A 180 -11.98 6.24 -13.28
C ASP A 180 -12.26 5.15 -14.35
N VAL A 181 -11.25 4.80 -15.14
CA VAL A 181 -11.38 3.89 -16.29
C VAL A 181 -11.90 2.50 -15.88
N PHE A 182 -11.51 1.99 -14.71
CA PHE A 182 -11.98 0.69 -14.25
C PHE A 182 -13.43 0.74 -13.75
N LYS A 183 -13.93 1.91 -13.35
CA LYS A 183 -15.32 2.08 -12.91
C LYS A 183 -16.28 1.96 -14.08
N THR A 184 -15.90 2.52 -15.22
CA THR A 184 -16.63 2.39 -16.49
C THR A 184 -16.73 0.94 -16.95
N VAL A 185 -15.67 0.14 -16.74
CA VAL A 185 -15.62 -1.26 -17.17
C VAL A 185 -16.30 -2.20 -16.18
N TYR A 186 -16.00 -2.07 -14.87
CA TYR A 186 -16.39 -3.05 -13.86
C TYR A 186 -17.55 -2.59 -12.95
N GLY A 187 -17.95 -1.32 -13.05
CA GLY A 187 -18.96 -0.72 -12.18
C GLY A 187 -18.38 -0.29 -10.82
N ALA A 188 -19.18 0.50 -10.08
CA ALA A 188 -18.84 0.90 -8.72
C ALA A 188 -19.10 -0.21 -7.69
N THR A 189 -20.05 -1.11 -7.98
CA THR A 189 -20.44 -2.24 -7.13
C THR A 189 -20.12 -3.57 -7.82
N PRO A 190 -19.97 -4.67 -7.06
CA PRO A 190 -19.77 -6.00 -7.65
C PRO A 190 -20.86 -6.38 -8.65
N ASN A 191 -20.46 -7.03 -9.74
CA ASN A 191 -21.37 -7.66 -10.70
C ASN A 191 -21.14 -9.17 -10.72
N LEU A 192 -21.79 -9.87 -9.79
CA LEU A 192 -21.64 -11.32 -9.62
C LEU A 192 -22.12 -12.10 -10.85
N ALA A 193 -23.21 -11.67 -11.49
CA ALA A 193 -23.71 -12.32 -12.70
C ALA A 193 -22.68 -12.30 -13.83
N ARG A 194 -22.02 -11.13 -14.04
CA ARG A 194 -20.96 -11.02 -15.05
C ARG A 194 -19.72 -11.83 -14.68
N ALA A 195 -19.35 -11.84 -13.39
CA ALA A 195 -18.25 -12.68 -12.91
C ALA A 195 -18.52 -14.17 -13.14
N GLN A 196 -19.72 -14.66 -12.81
CA GLN A 196 -20.14 -16.04 -13.02
C GLN A 196 -20.12 -16.43 -14.51
N GLN A 197 -20.65 -15.59 -15.40
CA GLN A 197 -20.59 -15.83 -16.85
C GLN A 197 -19.15 -16.02 -17.34
N LEU A 198 -18.22 -15.16 -16.90
CA LEU A 198 -16.81 -15.25 -17.27
C LEU A 198 -16.15 -16.49 -16.67
N LEU A 199 -16.45 -16.84 -15.42
CA LEU A 199 -15.93 -18.06 -14.77
C LEU A 199 -16.42 -19.32 -15.49
N THR A 200 -17.69 -19.38 -15.90
CA THR A 200 -18.23 -20.47 -16.72
C THR A 200 -17.53 -20.56 -18.08
N GLN A 201 -17.28 -19.42 -18.74
CA GLN A 201 -16.51 -19.38 -19.99
C GLN A 201 -15.09 -19.92 -19.79
N ALA A 202 -14.47 -19.68 -18.64
CA ALA A 202 -13.16 -20.21 -18.28
C ALA A 202 -13.19 -21.66 -17.74
N GLY A 203 -14.36 -22.32 -17.75
CA GLY A 203 -14.51 -23.73 -17.36
C GLY A 203 -14.82 -24.00 -15.89
N TYR A 204 -15.17 -22.97 -15.12
CA TYR A 204 -15.50 -23.10 -13.69
C TYR A 204 -16.99 -23.07 -13.42
N SER A 205 -17.41 -23.78 -12.37
CA SER A 205 -18.81 -23.88 -11.94
C SER A 205 -18.90 -23.99 -10.41
N SER A 206 -20.11 -24.11 -9.87
CA SER A 206 -20.31 -24.35 -8.44
C SER A 206 -19.80 -25.73 -7.97
N SER A 207 -19.75 -26.72 -8.86
CA SER A 207 -19.23 -28.06 -8.60
C SER A 207 -17.74 -28.21 -8.94
N ALA A 208 -17.22 -27.38 -9.85
CA ALA A 208 -15.81 -27.33 -10.23
C ALA A 208 -15.26 -25.90 -10.03
N LYS A 209 -14.94 -25.57 -8.77
CA LYS A 209 -14.54 -24.23 -8.37
C LYS A 209 -13.11 -23.89 -8.79
N LEU A 210 -12.87 -22.62 -9.06
CA LEU A 210 -11.53 -22.04 -9.18
C LEU A 210 -10.91 -21.92 -7.79
N SER A 211 -9.83 -22.65 -7.52
CA SER A 211 -9.04 -22.52 -6.28
C SER A 211 -7.99 -21.43 -6.41
N ILE A 212 -7.94 -20.50 -5.46
CA ILE A 212 -6.95 -19.40 -5.41
C ILE A 212 -6.33 -19.33 -4.03
N THR A 213 -5.00 -19.25 -3.96
CA THR A 213 -4.31 -18.83 -2.74
C THR A 213 -4.07 -17.31 -2.76
N LEU A 214 -4.78 -16.58 -1.90
CA LEU A 214 -4.56 -15.15 -1.70
C LEU A 214 -3.54 -14.94 -0.58
N TRP A 215 -2.34 -14.53 -0.98
CA TRP A 215 -1.23 -14.26 -0.07
C TRP A 215 -1.38 -12.86 0.54
N TYR A 216 -0.99 -12.66 1.79
CA TYR A 216 -1.00 -11.34 2.42
C TYR A 216 0.09 -11.21 3.51
N THR A 217 0.42 -9.97 3.90
CA THR A 217 1.46 -9.69 4.89
C THR A 217 1.13 -8.44 5.73
N PRO A 218 0.75 -8.59 7.01
CA PRO A 218 0.41 -7.44 7.85
C PRO A 218 1.65 -6.61 8.25
N SER A 219 2.84 -7.22 8.33
CA SER A 219 4.05 -6.53 8.80
C SER A 219 4.58 -5.46 7.83
N HIS A 220 4.19 -5.51 6.55
CA HIS A 220 4.56 -4.49 5.56
C HIS A 220 3.42 -3.52 5.22
N TYR A 221 2.21 -4.05 5.05
CA TYR A 221 1.05 -3.28 4.58
C TYR A 221 0.13 -2.79 5.70
N GLY A 222 0.44 -3.14 6.94
CA GLY A 222 -0.26 -2.72 8.14
C GLY A 222 -1.28 -3.74 8.64
N ASP A 223 -1.67 -3.56 9.90
CA ASP A 223 -2.62 -4.43 10.60
C ASP A 223 -3.98 -4.63 9.86
N PRO A 224 -4.51 -3.64 9.09
CA PRO A 224 -5.74 -3.83 8.33
C PRO A 224 -5.69 -4.91 7.23
N GLU A 225 -4.51 -5.41 6.86
CA GLU A 225 -4.32 -6.26 5.68
C GLU A 225 -5.13 -7.56 5.73
N ILE A 226 -5.32 -8.15 6.92
CA ILE A 226 -6.17 -9.34 7.07
C ILE A 226 -7.61 -9.05 6.67
N PHE A 227 -8.15 -7.88 7.02
CA PHE A 227 -9.52 -7.50 6.67
C PHE A 227 -9.67 -7.25 5.17
N VAL A 228 -8.63 -6.72 4.51
CA VAL A 228 -8.58 -6.62 3.05
C VAL A 228 -8.66 -8.00 2.41
N ALA A 229 -7.83 -8.94 2.88
CA ALA A 229 -7.82 -10.32 2.37
C ALA A 229 -9.16 -11.03 2.59
N GLN A 230 -9.78 -10.83 3.76
CA GLN A 230 -11.11 -11.36 4.07
C GLN A 230 -12.22 -10.75 3.20
N ALA A 231 -12.19 -9.43 2.94
CA ALA A 231 -13.14 -8.77 2.05
C ALA A 231 -13.03 -9.31 0.61
N LEU A 232 -11.82 -9.50 0.11
CA LEU A 232 -11.58 -10.13 -1.20
C LEU A 232 -12.08 -11.58 -1.25
N LYS A 233 -11.78 -12.38 -0.21
CA LYS A 233 -12.29 -13.74 -0.08
C LYS A 233 -13.81 -13.77 -0.12
N ARG A 234 -14.49 -12.98 0.72
CA ARG A 234 -15.96 -12.88 0.72
C ARG A 234 -16.50 -12.51 -0.66
N ALA A 235 -15.90 -11.51 -1.30
CA ALA A 235 -16.34 -11.01 -2.60
C ALA A 235 -16.21 -12.06 -3.71
N TRP A 236 -15.09 -12.79 -3.77
CA TRP A 236 -14.87 -13.80 -4.80
C TRP A 236 -15.68 -15.08 -4.55
N GLU A 237 -15.78 -15.52 -3.30
CA GLU A 237 -16.56 -16.71 -2.94
C GLU A 237 -18.07 -16.49 -3.08
N ALA A 238 -18.55 -15.24 -3.02
CA ALA A 238 -19.95 -14.90 -3.30
C ALA A 238 -20.40 -15.26 -4.73
N THR A 239 -19.46 -15.50 -5.66
CA THR A 239 -19.78 -16.05 -6.99
C THR A 239 -20.29 -17.49 -6.92
N GLY A 240 -19.98 -18.21 -5.84
CA GLY A 240 -20.22 -19.65 -5.71
C GLY A 240 -19.26 -20.53 -6.54
N MET A 241 -18.40 -19.93 -7.37
CA MET A 241 -17.52 -20.61 -8.34
C MET A 241 -16.03 -20.46 -8.02
N VAL A 242 -15.68 -19.72 -6.98
CA VAL A 242 -14.29 -19.52 -6.50
C VAL A 242 -14.19 -20.03 -5.08
N ALA A 243 -13.05 -20.63 -4.73
CA ALA A 243 -12.65 -21.00 -3.39
C ALA A 243 -11.31 -20.34 -3.07
N VAL A 244 -11.24 -19.58 -1.98
CA VAL A 244 -10.05 -18.77 -1.64
C VAL A 244 -9.41 -19.29 -0.35
N THR A 245 -8.14 -19.65 -0.43
CA THR A 245 -7.30 -19.91 0.73
C THR A 245 -6.53 -18.64 1.06
N LEU A 246 -6.62 -18.15 2.31
CA LEU A 246 -5.80 -17.02 2.77
C LEU A 246 -4.50 -17.56 3.35
N ASP A 247 -3.36 -17.07 2.87
CA ASP A 247 -2.04 -17.50 3.34
C ASP A 247 -1.18 -16.29 3.75
N LEU A 248 -0.67 -16.34 4.97
CA LEU A 248 0.12 -15.26 5.56
C LEU A 248 1.60 -15.56 5.43
N LYS A 249 2.39 -14.56 5.04
CA LYS A 249 3.85 -14.59 5.21
C LYS A 249 4.36 -13.34 5.92
N GLU A 250 5.34 -13.54 6.81
CA GLU A 250 6.20 -12.46 7.30
C GLU A 250 6.90 -11.79 6.12
N TRP A 251 7.18 -10.49 6.19
CA TRP A 251 7.73 -9.69 5.09
C TRP A 251 9.01 -10.24 4.46
N THR A 252 9.91 -10.82 5.25
CA THR A 252 11.17 -11.41 4.77
C THR A 252 10.87 -12.61 3.88
N ASP A 253 10.07 -13.55 4.37
CA ASP A 253 9.64 -14.74 3.63
C ASP A 253 8.72 -14.37 2.47
N TYR A 254 7.90 -13.34 2.64
CA TYR A 254 7.02 -12.82 1.60
C TYR A 254 7.82 -12.32 0.41
N LYS A 255 8.88 -11.53 0.63
CA LYS A 255 9.78 -11.09 -0.44
C LYS A 255 10.50 -12.25 -1.11
N ALA A 256 10.96 -13.24 -0.33
CA ALA A 256 11.63 -14.41 -0.87
C ALA A 256 10.68 -15.23 -1.77
N ALA A 257 9.46 -15.49 -1.29
CA ALA A 257 8.43 -16.20 -2.04
C ALA A 257 7.94 -15.42 -3.27
N TRP A 258 7.83 -14.09 -3.17
CA TRP A 258 7.52 -13.22 -4.30
C TRP A 258 8.60 -13.30 -5.38
N ARG A 259 9.87 -13.10 -5.01
CA ARG A 259 11.01 -13.21 -5.96
C ARG A 259 11.14 -14.62 -6.53
N GLY A 260 10.81 -15.62 -5.73
CA GLY A 260 10.77 -17.01 -6.15
C GLY A 260 9.57 -17.37 -7.02
N GLY A 261 8.61 -16.47 -7.28
CA GLY A 261 7.45 -16.75 -8.13
C GLY A 261 6.44 -17.73 -7.52
N GLN A 262 6.36 -17.82 -6.19
CA GLN A 262 5.56 -18.84 -5.49
C GLN A 262 4.08 -18.45 -5.33
N PHE A 263 3.74 -17.17 -5.41
CA PHE A 263 2.38 -16.67 -5.16
C PHE A 263 1.40 -16.90 -6.31
N ASP A 264 0.12 -17.13 -6.02
CA ASP A 264 -0.95 -17.11 -7.04
C ASP A 264 -1.40 -15.67 -7.26
N VAL A 265 -1.97 -15.07 -6.20
CA VAL A 265 -2.44 -13.69 -6.16
C VAL A 265 -1.95 -13.06 -4.87
N PHE A 266 -1.44 -11.84 -4.95
CA PHE A 266 -0.87 -11.17 -3.79
C PHE A 266 -1.03 -9.64 -3.88
N PRO A 267 -1.18 -8.94 -2.75
CA PRO A 267 -1.31 -7.50 -2.72
C PRO A 267 0.03 -6.82 -2.99
N SER A 268 -0.04 -5.72 -3.70
CA SER A 268 1.04 -4.77 -3.87
C SER A 268 0.53 -3.35 -3.63
N GLY A 269 1.46 -2.42 -3.50
CA GLY A 269 1.15 -1.01 -3.38
C GLY A 269 2.30 -0.16 -3.89
N THR A 270 1.95 0.96 -4.49
CA THR A 270 2.92 1.96 -4.96
C THR A 270 2.47 3.34 -4.53
N GLY A 271 3.44 4.21 -4.27
CA GLY A 271 3.26 5.65 -4.45
C GLY A 271 3.71 6.00 -5.87
N THR A 272 2.88 6.68 -6.66
CA THR A 272 3.27 7.09 -8.02
C THR A 272 4.37 8.14 -7.96
N THR A 273 5.49 7.86 -8.64
CA THR A 273 6.53 8.85 -8.95
C THR A 273 6.33 9.27 -10.40
N THR A 274 5.86 10.49 -10.63
CA THR A 274 5.81 11.05 -11.99
C THR A 274 7.23 11.47 -12.39
N THR A 275 8.01 10.53 -12.92
CA THR A 275 9.31 10.86 -13.50
C THR A 275 9.05 11.59 -14.82
N ARG A 276 9.24 12.91 -14.82
CA ARG A 276 9.22 13.73 -16.04
C ARG A 276 10.42 13.29 -16.90
N TRP A 277 10.17 12.57 -17.98
CA TRP A 277 11.14 12.45 -19.06
C TRP A 277 11.13 13.78 -19.82
N THR A 278 12.12 14.63 -19.55
CA THR A 278 12.45 15.73 -20.46
C THR A 278 13.32 15.15 -21.57
N GLY A 279 12.86 15.30 -22.81
CA GLY A 279 13.69 15.11 -24.00
C GLY A 279 14.74 16.21 -24.15
#